data_AF-A0A2N1W906-F1
#
_entry.id   AF-A0A2N1W906-F1
#
_cell.length_a   1.000
_cell.length_b   1.000
_cell.length_c   1.000
_cell.angle_alpha   90.00
_cell.angle_beta   90.00
_cell.angle_gamma   90.00
#
_symmetry.space_group_name_H-M   'P 1'
#
loop_
_entity.id
_entity.type
_entity.pdbx_description
1 polymer ?
#
loop_
_entity_poly.entity_id
_entity_poly.type
_entity_poly.pdbx_seq_one_letter_code
_entity_poly.pdbx_strand_id
1 'polypeptide(L)'
;SSDKKITYDLYHGYTLLDKNGHQPAYPFGFGLSYTNFEYSDLSVTRKNDRLEVSVTVHNTGERDGVWLHNGLSELGRKVIREMNRVGMMIDISHPSKQSMMQTIALTRAPIIASHSGVRAICDHSRNLDDEQLRALAANGGVAQLVAFNGYVKCSAEGNQRAAARQDAIAALRAEYGITATNPQGVTAALEALPDARRNAYLAAQEDIVSRRYPADPAATVADFVDHIDYAVKLIGIDHVGISSDFDGGGGVEGWRTAAETFNVTRELVARGYTEEQIGKLWSGNLLRVMAEVERVAGG
;
A
#
# COMPACT_ATOMS: atom_id res chain seq x y z
N SER A 1 18.88 12.39 -32.40
CA SER A 1 18.24 12.45 -31.09
C SER A 1 16.82 12.93 -31.31
N SER A 2 15.85 12.03 -31.42
CA SER A 2 14.44 12.41 -31.53
C SER A 2 13.90 12.59 -30.12
N ASP A 3 13.49 13.83 -29.80
CA ASP A 3 12.81 14.17 -28.55
C ASP A 3 11.56 13.30 -28.40
N LYS A 4 11.66 12.23 -27.61
CA LYS A 4 10.50 11.50 -27.12
C LYS A 4 9.83 12.37 -26.05
N LYS A 5 8.90 13.22 -26.48
CA LYS A 5 7.91 13.82 -25.58
C LYS A 5 7.06 12.69 -24.99
N ILE A 6 7.28 12.39 -23.72
CA ILE A 6 6.37 11.55 -22.94
C ILE A 6 5.25 12.46 -22.48
N THR A 7 4.04 12.24 -22.99
CA THR A 7 2.84 12.94 -22.55
C THR A 7 2.12 11.97 -21.62
N TYR A 8 1.99 12.34 -20.34
CA TYR A 8 1.18 11.57 -19.39
C TYR A 8 -0.29 12.00 -19.60
N ASP A 9 -1.14 11.08 -20.08
CA ASP A 9 -2.59 11.24 -20.09
C ASP A 9 -3.21 10.50 -18.89
N LEU A 10 -4.55 10.52 -18.76
CA LEU A 10 -5.29 9.86 -17.67
C LEU A 10 -5.00 8.34 -17.57
N TYR A 11 -4.45 7.74 -18.62
CA TYR A 11 -4.13 6.33 -18.73
C TYR A 11 -2.61 6.16 -18.76
N HIS A 12 -2.02 5.71 -17.65
CA HIS A 12 -0.60 5.38 -17.56
C HIS A 12 -0.39 4.01 -16.92
N GLY A 13 0.78 3.41 -17.19
CA GLY A 13 1.11 2.08 -16.67
C GLY A 13 0.12 1.01 -17.14
N TYR A 14 -0.37 0.18 -16.21
CA TYR A 14 -1.27 -0.93 -16.51
C TYR A 14 -2.60 -0.47 -17.12
N THR A 15 -3.12 0.70 -16.74
CA THR A 15 -4.38 1.24 -17.28
C THR A 15 -4.26 1.61 -18.77
N LEU A 16 -3.08 2.03 -19.22
CA LEU A 16 -2.78 2.28 -20.62
C LEU A 16 -2.64 0.97 -21.41
N LEU A 17 -2.02 -0.04 -20.79
CA LEU A 17 -1.87 -1.37 -21.38
C LEU A 17 -3.24 -2.03 -21.59
N ASP A 18 -4.12 -1.95 -20.60
CA ASP A 18 -5.50 -2.44 -20.68
C ASP A 18 -6.31 -1.68 -21.74
N LYS A 19 -6.23 -0.34 -21.76
CA LYS A 19 -6.89 0.50 -22.78
C LYS A 19 -6.46 0.12 -24.20
N ASN A 20 -5.18 -0.23 -24.38
CA ASN A 20 -4.61 -0.59 -25.67
C ASN A 20 -4.76 -2.10 -25.98
N GLY A 21 -5.44 -2.87 -25.13
CA GLY A 21 -5.67 -4.30 -25.35
C GLY A 21 -4.41 -5.15 -25.29
N HIS A 22 -3.36 -4.69 -24.63
CA HIS A 22 -2.14 -5.47 -24.47
C HIS A 22 -2.37 -6.64 -23.50
N GLN A 23 -2.19 -7.85 -24.01
CA GLN A 23 -2.15 -9.05 -23.17
C GLN A 23 -0.92 -8.98 -22.26
N PRO A 24 -1.06 -9.19 -20.94
CA PRO A 24 0.09 -9.24 -20.03
C PRO A 24 1.11 -10.27 -20.52
N ALA A 25 2.36 -9.85 -20.69
CA ALA A 25 3.44 -10.75 -21.13
C ALA A 25 3.68 -11.91 -20.13
N TYR A 26 3.36 -11.66 -18.86
CA TYR A 26 3.36 -12.63 -17.79
C TYR A 26 2.03 -12.54 -17.05
N PRO A 27 1.03 -13.36 -17.39
CA PRO A 27 -0.17 -13.50 -16.58
C PRO A 27 0.21 -14.26 -15.31
N PHE A 28 0.87 -13.58 -14.38
CA PHE A 28 0.85 -14.03 -13.00
C PHE A 28 -0.61 -13.94 -12.59
N GLY A 29 -1.29 -15.10 -12.53
CA GLY A 29 -2.71 -15.20 -12.25
C GLY A 29 -3.08 -14.26 -11.11
N PHE A 30 -4.23 -13.57 -11.25
CA PHE A 30 -4.80 -12.58 -10.35
C PHE A 30 -3.91 -12.27 -9.14
N GLY A 31 -2.95 -11.35 -9.33
CA GLY A 31 -2.00 -10.98 -8.30
C GLY A 31 -2.69 -10.46 -7.04
N LEU A 32 -1.95 -10.57 -5.93
CA LEU A 32 -2.23 -10.13 -4.56
C LEU A 32 -3.01 -11.14 -3.71
N SER A 33 -2.24 -11.81 -2.84
CA SER A 33 -2.64 -12.28 -1.51
C SER A 33 -3.98 -13.02 -1.43
N TYR A 34 -3.92 -14.35 -1.32
CA TYR A 34 -5.00 -15.17 -0.79
C TYR A 34 -5.17 -14.93 0.72
N THR A 35 -5.43 -13.68 1.05
CA THR A 35 -6.02 -13.27 2.30
C THR A 35 -7.44 -13.83 2.34
N ASN A 36 -7.90 -14.24 3.52
CA ASN A 36 -9.32 -14.45 3.70
C ASN A 36 -10.04 -13.13 3.51
N PHE A 37 -11.12 -13.22 2.76
CA PHE A 37 -12.03 -12.13 2.58
C PHE A 37 -13.33 -12.50 3.25
N GLU A 38 -13.79 -11.64 4.14
CA GLU A 38 -15.17 -11.67 4.58
C GLU A 38 -16.01 -10.98 3.51
N TYR A 39 -17.06 -11.67 3.08
CA TYR A 39 -18.03 -11.14 2.13
C TYR A 39 -19.27 -10.72 2.91
N SER A 40 -19.63 -9.45 2.80
CA SER A 40 -20.82 -8.88 3.43
C SER A 40 -21.62 -8.09 2.40
N ASP A 41 -22.84 -7.71 2.76
CA ASP A 41 -23.70 -6.81 1.98
C ASP A 41 -23.94 -7.24 0.52
N LEU A 42 -24.10 -8.54 0.27
CA LEU A 42 -24.47 -9.04 -1.05
C LEU A 42 -25.80 -8.41 -1.50
N SER A 43 -25.74 -7.61 -2.56
CA SER A 43 -26.86 -6.93 -3.18
C SER A 43 -26.98 -7.37 -4.64
N VAL A 44 -28.17 -7.78 -5.04
CA VAL A 44 -28.48 -8.12 -6.43
C VAL A 44 -29.64 -7.25 -6.86
N THR A 45 -29.39 -6.35 -7.80
CA THR A 45 -30.41 -5.44 -8.35
C THR A 45 -30.59 -5.72 -9.82
N ARG A 46 -31.83 -5.99 -10.25
CA ARG A 46 -32.16 -6.18 -11.67
C ARG A 46 -32.51 -4.84 -12.30
N LYS A 47 -31.79 -4.45 -13.35
CA LYS A 47 -32.11 -3.30 -14.20
C LYS A 47 -32.37 -3.79 -15.61
N ASN A 48 -33.65 -3.83 -15.98
CA ASN A 48 -34.14 -4.38 -17.26
C ASN A 48 -33.68 -5.84 -17.46
N ASP A 49 -32.91 -6.06 -18.52
CA ASP A 49 -32.27 -7.29 -18.96
C ASP A 49 -30.88 -7.52 -18.35
N ARG A 50 -30.43 -6.67 -17.41
CA ARG A 50 -29.14 -6.80 -16.71
C ARG A 50 -29.32 -7.04 -15.20
N LEU A 51 -28.41 -7.83 -14.63
CA LEU A 51 -28.23 -7.97 -13.19
C LEU A 51 -26.99 -7.18 -12.76
N GLU A 52 -27.17 -6.33 -11.76
CA GLU A 52 -26.08 -5.63 -11.06
C GLU A 52 -25.89 -6.34 -9.72
N VAL A 53 -24.73 -6.96 -9.53
CA VAL A 53 -24.37 -7.68 -8.30
C VAL A 53 -23.26 -6.89 -7.61
N SER A 54 -23.46 -6.57 -6.33
CA SER A 54 -22.49 -5.91 -5.48
C SER A 54 -22.25 -6.76 -4.24
N VAL A 55 -20.99 -6.84 -3.79
CA VAL A 55 -20.59 -7.52 -2.55
C VAL A 55 -19.48 -6.68 -1.91
N THR A 56 -19.54 -6.51 -0.60
CA THR A 56 -18.46 -5.90 0.18
C THR A 56 -17.42 -6.98 0.46
N VAL A 57 -16.15 -6.66 0.26
CA VAL A 57 -15.03 -7.60 0.41
C VAL A 57 -14.05 -7.01 1.43
N HIS A 58 -13.96 -7.63 2.62
CA HIS A 58 -13.07 -7.22 3.70
C HIS A 58 -11.87 -8.16 3.82
N ASN A 59 -10.65 -7.65 3.74
CA ASN A 59 -9.43 -8.42 4.00
C ASN A 59 -9.30 -8.73 5.51
N THR A 60 -9.33 -10.01 5.91
CA THR A 60 -9.29 -10.43 7.32
C THR A 60 -7.96 -10.99 7.80
N GLY A 61 -6.98 -11.18 6.90
CA GLY A 61 -5.91 -12.16 7.05
C GLY A 61 -5.03 -12.07 8.30
N GLU A 62 -4.85 -10.90 8.92
CA GLU A 62 -4.15 -10.83 10.22
C GLU A 62 -5.09 -10.94 11.43
N ARG A 63 -6.35 -10.54 11.30
CA ARG A 63 -7.26 -10.28 12.43
C ARG A 63 -7.95 -11.53 12.96
N ASP A 64 -8.28 -12.47 12.08
CA ASP A 64 -8.92 -13.75 12.41
C ASP A 64 -7.93 -14.92 12.46
N GLY A 65 -6.67 -14.70 12.05
CA GLY A 65 -5.61 -15.70 12.04
C GLY A 65 -5.80 -16.80 11.00
N VAL A 66 -6.70 -16.63 10.02
CA VAL A 66 -6.96 -17.65 9.00
C VAL A 66 -6.09 -17.37 7.78
N TRP A 67 -5.33 -18.38 7.35
CA TRP A 67 -4.44 -18.29 6.18
C TRP A 67 -4.66 -19.49 5.25
N LEU A 68 -4.86 -19.25 3.95
CA LEU A 68 -5.10 -20.32 2.98
C LEU A 68 -3.92 -21.29 2.86
N HIS A 69 -2.69 -20.77 2.91
CA HIS A 69 -1.47 -21.53 2.67
C HIS A 69 -0.48 -21.51 3.84
N ASN A 70 -0.78 -20.77 4.92
CA ASN A 70 0.18 -20.53 6.01
C ASN A 70 1.55 -20.10 5.44
N GLY A 71 1.55 -19.05 4.61
CA GLY A 71 2.71 -18.58 3.85
C GLY A 71 2.60 -18.86 2.36
N LEU A 72 3.69 -19.39 1.77
CA LEU A 72 3.78 -19.71 0.35
C LEU A 72 3.08 -21.03 0.01
N SER A 73 2.30 -21.04 -1.07
CA SER A 73 1.81 -22.26 -1.70
C SER A 73 2.94 -23.03 -2.41
N GLU A 74 2.69 -24.28 -2.77
CA GLU A 74 3.63 -25.08 -3.58
C GLU A 74 3.97 -24.41 -4.91
N LEU A 75 2.99 -23.77 -5.56
CA LEU A 75 3.25 -22.98 -6.77
C LEU A 75 4.10 -21.74 -6.46
N GLY A 76 3.79 -21.02 -5.39
CA GLY A 76 4.58 -19.85 -4.96
C GLY A 76 6.06 -20.20 -4.75
N ARG A 77 6.35 -21.35 -4.13
CA ARG A 77 7.73 -21.85 -3.99
C ARG A 77 8.41 -22.09 -5.34
N LYS A 78 7.69 -22.57 -6.35
CA LYS A 78 8.25 -22.73 -7.72
C LYS A 78 8.49 -21.37 -8.37
N VAL A 79 7.58 -20.42 -8.20
CA VAL A 79 7.71 -19.05 -8.72
C VAL A 79 8.93 -18.34 -8.14
N ILE A 80 9.19 -18.43 -6.83
CA ILE A 80 10.40 -17.83 -6.22
C ILE A 80 11.69 -18.33 -6.90
N ARG A 81 11.79 -19.63 -7.17
CA ARG A 81 12.95 -20.19 -7.87
C ARG A 81 13.06 -19.69 -9.30
N GLU A 82 11.93 -19.56 -10.00
CA GLU A 82 11.91 -19.04 -11.36
C GLU A 82 12.28 -17.55 -11.41
N MET A 83 11.81 -16.75 -10.46
CA MET A 83 12.20 -15.33 -10.31
C MET A 83 13.71 -15.19 -10.12
N ASN A 84 14.32 -16.04 -9.28
CA ASN A 84 15.77 -16.08 -9.16
C ASN A 84 16.48 -16.51 -10.46
N ARG A 85 15.90 -17.45 -11.22
CA ARG A 85 16.49 -17.92 -12.49
C ARG A 85 16.51 -16.83 -13.55
N VAL A 86 15.49 -15.97 -13.60
CA VAL A 86 15.34 -14.94 -14.64
C VAL A 86 15.83 -13.55 -14.21
N GLY A 87 16.31 -13.40 -12.97
CA GLY A 87 16.79 -12.10 -12.46
C GLY A 87 15.65 -11.13 -12.14
N MET A 88 14.50 -11.65 -11.70
CA MET A 88 13.37 -10.83 -11.26
C MET A 88 13.47 -10.56 -9.76
N MET A 89 13.45 -9.27 -9.37
CA MET A 89 13.38 -8.88 -7.97
C MET A 89 12.09 -9.42 -7.33
N ILE A 90 12.21 -9.95 -6.12
CA ILE A 90 11.06 -10.40 -5.34
C ILE A 90 10.67 -9.30 -4.38
N ASP A 91 9.46 -8.79 -4.52
CA ASP A 91 8.88 -7.77 -3.66
C ASP A 91 7.98 -8.40 -2.59
N ILE A 92 8.20 -8.02 -1.33
CA ILE A 92 7.45 -8.51 -0.16
C ILE A 92 6.56 -7.44 0.48
N SER A 93 6.32 -6.31 -0.18
CA SER A 93 5.22 -5.42 0.20
C SER A 93 3.88 -6.12 -0.08
N HIS A 94 3.00 -6.21 0.93
CA HIS A 94 1.66 -6.86 0.95
C HIS A 94 1.56 -8.31 1.46
N PRO A 95 2.43 -9.27 1.12
CA PRO A 95 2.37 -10.62 1.66
C PRO A 95 2.38 -10.66 3.20
N SER A 96 1.87 -11.76 3.75
CA SER A 96 1.95 -12.01 5.19
C SER A 96 3.39 -12.17 5.66
N LYS A 97 3.63 -11.93 6.94
CA LYS A 97 4.92 -12.22 7.59
C LYS A 97 5.41 -13.63 7.28
N GLN A 98 4.53 -14.63 7.39
CA GLN A 98 4.92 -16.02 7.13
C GLN A 98 5.35 -16.25 5.67
N SER A 99 4.66 -15.64 4.70
CA SER A 99 5.08 -15.68 3.29
C SER A 99 6.44 -15.02 3.09
N MET A 100 6.67 -13.85 3.67
CA MET A 100 7.96 -13.16 3.61
C MET A 100 9.10 -14.02 4.18
N MET A 101 8.93 -14.58 5.39
CA MET A 101 9.96 -15.40 6.03
C MET A 101 10.27 -16.67 5.22
N GLN A 102 9.25 -17.31 4.63
CA GLN A 102 9.45 -18.45 3.74
C GLN A 102 10.09 -18.07 2.41
N THR A 103 9.80 -16.88 1.87
CA THR A 103 10.48 -16.34 0.69
C THR A 103 11.97 -16.15 0.97
N ILE A 104 12.33 -15.51 2.09
CA ILE A 104 13.73 -15.30 2.51
C ILE A 104 14.46 -16.64 2.65
N ALA A 105 13.82 -17.63 3.26
CA ALA A 105 14.41 -18.95 3.44
C ALA A 105 14.63 -19.73 2.12
N LEU A 106 13.90 -19.39 1.06
CA LEU A 106 13.92 -20.10 -0.22
C LEU A 106 14.74 -19.40 -1.30
N THR A 107 14.76 -18.06 -1.27
CA THR A 107 15.37 -17.26 -2.33
C THR A 107 16.89 -17.30 -2.28
N ARG A 108 17.52 -17.22 -3.46
CA ARG A 108 18.98 -17.14 -3.62
C ARG A 108 19.48 -15.71 -3.86
N ALA A 109 18.56 -14.77 -4.07
CA ALA A 109 18.87 -13.37 -4.36
C ALA A 109 18.28 -12.46 -3.29
N PRO A 110 18.79 -11.23 -3.13
CA PRO A 110 18.19 -10.28 -2.22
C PRO A 110 16.76 -9.90 -2.62
N ILE A 111 15.91 -9.67 -1.62
CA ILE A 111 14.53 -9.21 -1.79
C ILE A 111 14.38 -7.70 -1.58
N ILE A 112 13.24 -7.16 -1.97
CA ILE A 112 12.85 -5.79 -1.66
C ILE A 112 11.52 -5.75 -0.90
N ALA A 113 11.33 -4.73 -0.08
CA ALA A 113 10.00 -4.23 0.25
C ALA A 113 9.85 -2.89 -0.47
N SER A 114 9.09 -2.84 -1.56
CA SER A 114 8.91 -1.64 -2.39
C SER A 114 8.19 -0.46 -1.71
N HIS A 115 7.30 -0.73 -0.76
CA HIS A 115 6.54 0.26 0.01
C HIS A 115 5.95 -0.38 1.27
N SER A 116 6.70 -0.29 2.37
CA SER A 116 6.25 -0.76 3.69
C SER A 116 6.77 0.18 4.78
N GLY A 117 6.06 0.29 5.92
CA GLY A 117 6.52 1.08 7.07
C GLY A 117 7.13 0.21 8.17
N VAL A 118 7.24 0.78 9.38
CA VAL A 118 7.88 0.17 10.55
C VAL A 118 6.83 -0.06 11.63
N ARG A 119 6.64 -1.32 12.01
CA ARG A 119 5.54 -1.71 12.91
C ARG A 119 5.74 -1.22 14.35
N ALA A 120 6.99 -1.03 14.76
CA ALA A 120 7.33 -0.49 16.08
C ALA A 120 6.93 0.98 16.27
N ILE A 121 6.75 1.75 15.20
CA ILE A 121 6.27 3.15 15.25
C ILE A 121 4.75 3.19 15.07
N CYS A 122 4.25 2.49 14.05
CA CYS A 122 2.83 2.38 13.78
C CYS A 122 2.46 0.90 13.61
N ASP A 123 1.73 0.36 14.58
CA ASP A 123 1.27 -1.03 14.59
C ASP A 123 0.16 -1.25 13.57
N HIS A 124 0.59 -1.44 12.32
CA HIS A 124 -0.26 -1.75 11.17
C HIS A 124 0.24 -3.02 10.50
N SER A 125 -0.68 -3.89 10.08
CA SER A 125 -0.42 -5.13 9.31
C SER A 125 0.36 -4.96 8.01
N ARG A 126 0.50 -3.72 7.53
CA ARG A 126 1.20 -3.38 6.29
C ARG A 126 2.64 -2.95 6.54
N ASN A 127 3.01 -2.77 7.80
CA ASN A 127 4.35 -2.45 8.25
C ASN A 127 5.12 -3.71 8.64
N LEU A 128 6.44 -3.64 8.44
CA LEU A 128 7.36 -4.71 8.81
C LEU A 128 7.70 -4.62 10.29
N ASP A 129 7.66 -5.74 11.00
CA ASP A 129 8.21 -5.82 12.35
C ASP A 129 9.74 -5.97 12.34
N ASP A 130 10.34 -5.85 13.52
CA ASP A 130 11.80 -5.92 13.68
C ASP A 130 12.40 -7.24 13.19
N GLU A 131 11.68 -8.36 13.31
CA GLU A 131 12.15 -9.66 12.82
C GLU A 131 12.20 -9.66 11.30
N GLN A 132 11.13 -9.18 10.65
CA GLN A 132 11.06 -9.05 9.20
C GLN A 132 12.14 -8.11 8.66
N LEU A 133 12.34 -6.94 9.28
CA LEU A 133 13.38 -5.99 8.88
C LEU A 133 14.78 -6.61 8.98
N ARG A 134 15.10 -7.27 10.10
CA ARG A 134 16.39 -7.93 10.29
C ARG A 134 16.61 -9.08 9.32
N ALA A 135 15.59 -9.88 9.04
CA ALA A 135 15.67 -10.97 8.08
C ALA A 135 15.90 -10.45 6.65
N LEU A 136 15.22 -9.36 6.26
CA LEU A 136 15.44 -8.70 4.99
C LEU A 136 16.88 -8.17 4.86
N ALA A 137 17.40 -7.55 5.91
CA ALA A 137 18.77 -7.04 5.91
C ALA A 137 19.82 -8.16 5.85
N ALA A 138 19.61 -9.25 6.61
CA ALA A 138 20.48 -10.42 6.58
C ALA A 138 20.50 -11.12 5.20
N ASN A 139 19.39 -11.04 4.45
CA ASN A 139 19.30 -11.51 3.07
C ASN A 139 20.00 -10.57 2.05
N GLY A 140 20.45 -9.38 2.49
CA GLY A 140 21.05 -8.37 1.63
C GLY A 140 20.02 -7.45 0.97
N GLY A 141 18.75 -7.52 1.35
CA GLY A 141 17.65 -6.79 0.72
C GLY A 141 17.62 -5.30 1.04
N VAL A 142 16.56 -4.62 0.58
CA VAL A 142 16.27 -3.21 0.92
C VAL A 142 14.79 -3.01 1.25
N ALA A 143 14.50 -2.29 2.33
CA ALA A 143 13.16 -1.82 2.65
C ALA A 143 13.02 -0.37 2.15
N GLN A 144 12.17 -0.14 1.17
CA GLN A 144 11.77 1.18 0.71
C GLN A 144 10.63 1.66 1.61
N LEU A 145 10.96 2.56 2.54
CA LEU A 145 10.03 3.05 3.55
C LEU A 145 9.01 3.95 2.89
N VAL A 146 7.73 3.70 3.15
CA VAL A 146 6.62 4.36 2.45
C VAL A 146 6.04 5.53 3.23
N ALA A 147 5.84 6.65 2.53
CA ALA A 147 5.12 7.82 3.04
C ALA A 147 3.59 7.68 2.88
N PHE A 148 2.98 6.64 3.46
CA PHE A 148 1.52 6.44 3.45
C PHE A 148 0.93 6.80 4.82
N ASN A 149 0.00 7.77 4.87
CA ASN A 149 -0.50 8.34 6.14
C ASN A 149 -0.82 7.28 7.21
N GLY A 150 -1.65 6.30 6.89
CA GLY A 150 -2.07 5.26 7.84
C GLY A 150 -0.98 4.26 8.24
N TYR A 151 0.16 4.24 7.54
CA TYR A 151 1.31 3.38 7.83
C TYR A 151 2.41 4.14 8.58
N VAL A 152 2.45 5.47 8.43
CA VAL A 152 3.40 6.34 9.12
C VAL A 152 2.88 6.76 10.49
N LYS A 153 1.58 7.04 10.60
CA LYS A 153 0.98 7.53 11.83
C LYS A 153 -0.33 6.81 12.11
N CYS A 154 -0.30 5.92 13.10
CA CYS A 154 -1.49 5.23 13.57
C CYS A 154 -1.46 5.05 15.08
N SER A 155 -2.65 4.92 15.66
CA SER A 155 -2.85 4.64 17.07
C SER A 155 -4.03 3.70 17.26
N ALA A 156 -4.05 2.93 18.35
CA ALA A 156 -5.17 2.07 18.66
C ALA A 156 -6.49 2.85 18.77
N GLU A 157 -6.45 4.02 19.40
CA GLU A 157 -7.58 4.95 19.51
C GLU A 157 -8.01 5.47 18.14
N GLY A 158 -7.06 5.89 17.30
CA GLY A 158 -7.30 6.32 15.92
C GLY A 158 -7.97 5.23 15.08
N ASN A 159 -7.51 4.00 15.20
CA ASN A 159 -8.06 2.84 14.50
C ASN A 159 -9.50 2.54 14.97
N GLN A 160 -9.75 2.58 16.28
CA GLN A 160 -11.10 2.42 16.83
C GLN A 160 -12.04 3.53 16.36
N ARG A 161 -11.57 4.78 16.35
CA ARG A 161 -12.30 5.95 15.89
C ARG A 161 -12.62 5.86 14.39
N ALA A 162 -11.67 5.39 13.57
CA ALA A 162 -11.87 5.17 12.14
C ALA A 162 -12.91 4.08 11.86
N ALA A 163 -12.87 2.97 12.61
CA ALA A 163 -13.89 1.92 12.52
C ALA A 163 -15.28 2.45 12.91
N ALA A 164 -15.38 3.14 14.04
CA ALA A 164 -16.64 3.75 14.49
C ALA A 164 -17.19 4.79 13.49
N ARG A 165 -16.30 5.54 12.82
CA ARG A 165 -16.68 6.45 11.72
C ARG A 165 -17.26 5.69 10.53
N GLN A 166 -16.62 4.59 10.12
CA GLN A 166 -17.11 3.76 9.01
C GLN A 166 -18.50 3.20 9.32
N ASP A 167 -18.69 2.64 10.52
CA ASP A 167 -19.98 2.10 10.97
C ASP A 167 -21.05 3.19 11.00
N ALA A 168 -20.72 4.38 11.51
CA ALA A 168 -21.66 5.51 11.55
C ALA A 168 -22.04 6.01 10.15
N ILE A 169 -21.09 6.09 9.21
CA ILE A 169 -21.38 6.46 7.81
C ILE A 169 -22.22 5.37 7.13
N ALA A 170 -21.94 4.10 7.37
CA ALA A 170 -22.71 2.99 6.82
C ALA A 170 -24.16 3.01 7.32
N ALA A 171 -24.35 3.22 8.63
CA ALA A 171 -25.68 3.40 9.23
C ALA A 171 -26.42 4.61 8.65
N LEU A 172 -25.74 5.76 8.49
CA LEU A 172 -26.31 6.95 7.86
C LEU A 172 -26.71 6.69 6.40
N ARG A 173 -25.89 5.98 5.63
CA ARG A 173 -26.24 5.59 4.25
C ARG A 173 -27.50 4.72 4.21
N ALA A 174 -27.60 3.74 5.11
CA ALA A 174 -28.77 2.87 5.22
C ALA A 174 -30.06 3.65 5.56
N GLU A 175 -29.99 4.60 6.51
CA GLU A 175 -31.12 5.49 6.86
C GLU A 175 -31.64 6.29 5.64
N TYR A 176 -30.73 6.68 4.75
CA TYR A 176 -31.07 7.44 3.55
C TYR A 176 -31.40 6.55 2.33
N GLY A 177 -31.39 5.22 2.49
CA GLY A 177 -31.67 4.25 1.43
C GLY A 177 -30.55 4.11 0.39
N ILE A 178 -29.32 4.50 0.74
CA ILE A 178 -28.15 4.41 -0.12
C ILE A 178 -27.50 3.03 0.09
N THR A 179 -27.71 2.13 -0.87
CA THR A 179 -27.18 0.76 -0.84
C THR A 179 -25.88 0.60 -1.63
N ALA A 180 -25.48 1.63 -2.38
CA ALA A 180 -24.24 1.61 -3.13
C ALA A 180 -23.03 1.60 -2.19
N THR A 181 -22.07 0.72 -2.49
CA THR A 181 -20.83 0.56 -1.72
C THR A 181 -19.64 1.24 -2.37
N ASN A 182 -19.67 1.43 -3.70
CA ASN A 182 -18.62 2.12 -4.44
C ASN A 182 -18.82 3.65 -4.46
N PRO A 183 -17.73 4.46 -4.55
CA PRO A 183 -17.82 5.91 -4.47
C PRO A 183 -18.73 6.55 -5.52
N GLN A 184 -18.72 6.04 -6.75
CA GLN A 184 -19.52 6.56 -7.87
C GLN A 184 -21.01 6.34 -7.61
N GLY A 185 -21.39 5.13 -7.17
CA GLY A 185 -22.76 4.78 -6.85
C GLY A 185 -23.28 5.55 -5.63
N VAL A 186 -22.45 5.77 -4.61
CA VAL A 186 -22.81 6.62 -3.46
C VAL A 186 -23.08 8.05 -3.93
N THR A 187 -22.20 8.60 -4.78
CA THR A 187 -22.37 9.96 -5.32
C THR A 187 -23.67 10.08 -6.13
N ALA A 188 -23.92 9.15 -7.05
CA ALA A 188 -25.14 9.15 -7.86
C ALA A 188 -26.41 9.02 -7.00
N ALA A 189 -26.38 8.17 -5.96
CA ALA A 189 -27.50 8.01 -5.03
C ALA A 189 -27.77 9.30 -4.24
N LEU A 190 -26.73 10.01 -3.81
CA LEU A 190 -26.84 11.29 -3.14
C LEU A 190 -27.39 12.38 -4.06
N GLU A 191 -26.91 12.45 -5.31
CA GLU A 191 -27.39 13.42 -6.31
C GLU A 191 -28.87 13.22 -6.64
N ALA A 192 -29.36 11.98 -6.62
CA ALA A 192 -30.76 11.63 -6.87
C ALA A 192 -31.70 11.98 -5.70
N LEU A 193 -31.18 12.30 -4.51
CA LEU A 193 -32.01 12.73 -3.38
C LEU A 193 -32.56 14.15 -3.59
N PRO A 194 -33.79 14.45 -3.11
CA PRO A 194 -34.27 15.82 -3.03
C PRO A 194 -33.31 16.70 -2.23
N ASP A 195 -33.12 17.96 -2.65
CA ASP A 195 -32.12 18.88 -2.08
C ASP A 195 -32.15 18.95 -0.54
N ALA A 196 -33.35 19.06 0.05
CA ALA A 196 -33.51 19.10 1.50
C ALA A 196 -32.97 17.84 2.19
N ARG A 197 -33.20 16.66 1.60
CA ARG A 197 -32.73 15.38 2.14
C ARG A 197 -31.23 15.19 1.89
N ARG A 198 -30.72 15.58 0.73
CA ARG A 198 -29.28 15.57 0.42
C ARG A 198 -28.51 16.48 1.40
N ASN A 199 -29.01 17.69 1.65
CA ASN A 199 -28.37 18.63 2.57
C ASN A 199 -28.37 18.11 4.02
N ALA A 200 -29.47 17.47 4.45
CA ALA A 200 -29.53 16.82 5.76
C ALA A 200 -28.52 15.67 5.89
N TYR A 201 -28.37 14.85 4.84
CA TYR A 201 -27.34 13.81 4.78
C TYR A 201 -25.94 14.40 4.91
N LEU A 202 -25.61 15.42 4.12
CA LEU A 202 -24.28 16.03 4.12
C LEU A 202 -23.95 16.67 5.48
N ALA A 203 -24.93 17.32 6.13
CA ALA A 203 -24.74 17.87 7.47
C ALA A 203 -24.54 16.77 8.54
N ALA A 204 -25.28 15.67 8.46
CA ALA A 204 -25.11 14.54 9.37
C ALA A 204 -23.76 13.83 9.14
N GLN A 205 -23.34 13.71 7.88
CA GLN A 205 -22.04 13.18 7.52
C GLN A 205 -20.92 14.08 8.07
N GLU A 206 -21.04 15.40 7.90
CA GLU A 206 -20.10 16.39 8.44
C GLU A 206 -19.98 16.28 9.97
N ASP A 207 -21.11 16.13 10.69
CA ASP A 207 -21.10 15.92 12.14
C ASP A 207 -20.34 14.65 12.55
N ILE A 208 -20.54 13.56 11.80
CA ILE A 208 -19.85 12.29 12.00
C ILE A 208 -18.34 12.46 11.80
N VAL A 209 -17.91 13.06 10.69
CA VAL A 209 -16.50 13.11 10.29
C VAL A 209 -15.70 14.21 10.98
N SER A 210 -16.32 15.31 11.41
CA SER A 210 -15.61 16.47 11.96
C SER A 210 -15.74 16.58 13.48
N ARG A 211 -16.81 16.04 14.08
CA ARG A 211 -17.08 16.21 15.51
C ARG A 211 -17.12 14.90 16.29
N ARG A 212 -17.87 13.90 15.81
CA ARG A 212 -18.01 12.61 16.52
C ARG A 212 -16.77 11.74 16.39
N TYR A 213 -16.26 11.61 15.17
CA TYR A 213 -15.12 10.75 14.86
C TYR A 213 -14.12 11.47 13.92
N PRO A 214 -13.49 12.57 14.39
CA PRO A 214 -12.51 13.33 13.60
C PRO A 214 -11.38 12.43 13.08
N ALA A 215 -10.83 12.74 11.91
CA ALA A 215 -9.60 12.11 11.47
C ALA A 215 -8.44 12.52 12.40
N ASP A 216 -7.53 11.59 12.65
CA ASP A 216 -6.27 11.95 13.31
C ASP A 216 -5.48 12.91 12.40
N PRO A 217 -4.60 13.75 12.96
CA PRO A 217 -3.73 14.60 12.16
C PRO A 217 -2.96 13.78 11.13
N ALA A 218 -2.84 14.33 9.91
CA ALA A 218 -2.05 13.70 8.87
C ALA A 218 -0.62 13.46 9.35
N ALA A 219 0.00 12.39 8.84
CA ALA A 219 1.43 12.22 8.97
C ALA A 219 2.13 13.36 8.23
N THR A 220 3.29 13.76 8.72
CA THR A 220 4.17 14.77 8.14
C THR A 220 5.43 14.12 7.56
N VAL A 221 6.22 14.89 6.80
CA VAL A 221 7.58 14.46 6.41
C VAL A 221 8.42 14.08 7.63
N ALA A 222 8.29 14.78 8.76
CA ALA A 222 9.03 14.43 9.98
C ALA A 222 8.60 13.06 10.53
N ASP A 223 7.30 12.79 10.63
CA ASP A 223 6.80 11.46 11.06
C ASP A 223 7.30 10.36 10.10
N PHE A 224 7.36 10.65 8.78
CA PHE A 224 7.89 9.71 7.80
C PHE A 224 9.39 9.44 8.00
N VAL A 225 10.19 10.48 8.25
CA VAL A 225 11.64 10.30 8.46
C VAL A 225 11.93 9.61 9.81
N ASP A 226 11.03 9.62 10.79
CA ASP A 226 11.15 8.78 12.00
C ASP A 226 11.20 7.28 11.65
N HIS A 227 10.45 6.84 10.63
CA HIS A 227 10.51 5.47 10.13
C HIS A 227 11.85 5.15 9.49
N ILE A 228 12.42 6.09 8.73
CA ILE A 228 13.76 5.96 8.15
C ILE A 228 14.80 5.84 9.26
N ASP A 229 14.79 6.74 10.24
CA ASP A 229 15.72 6.74 11.37
C ASP A 229 15.69 5.43 12.16
N TYR A 230 14.48 4.95 12.46
CA TYR A 230 14.31 3.69 13.16
C TYR A 230 14.87 2.52 12.35
N ALA A 231 14.53 2.42 11.06
CA ALA A 231 15.01 1.35 10.20
C ALA A 231 16.54 1.42 10.04
N VAL A 232 17.12 2.60 9.79
CA VAL A 232 18.58 2.78 9.66
C VAL A 232 19.29 2.36 10.94
N LYS A 233 18.76 2.71 12.11
CA LYS A 233 19.30 2.30 13.41
C LYS A 233 19.20 0.78 13.62
N LEU A 234 18.13 0.16 13.16
CA LEU A 234 17.86 -1.26 13.38
C LEU A 234 18.67 -2.17 12.45
N ILE A 235 18.70 -1.83 11.16
CA ILE A 235 19.18 -2.71 10.08
C ILE A 235 20.30 -2.10 9.24
N GLY A 236 20.73 -0.86 9.51
CA GLY A 236 21.83 -0.21 8.82
C GLY A 236 21.41 0.54 7.56
N ILE A 237 22.18 1.58 7.21
CA ILE A 237 21.87 2.50 6.11
C ILE A 237 21.81 1.81 4.74
N ASP A 238 22.49 0.68 4.55
CA ASP A 238 22.59 -0.01 3.25
C ASP A 238 21.34 -0.86 2.90
N HIS A 239 20.36 -0.90 3.81
CA HIS A 239 19.15 -1.72 3.71
C HIS A 239 17.85 -0.91 3.78
N VAL A 240 17.95 0.42 3.71
CA VAL A 240 16.83 1.35 3.82
C VAL A 240 16.76 2.20 2.56
N GLY A 241 15.57 2.49 2.08
CA GLY A 241 15.37 3.55 1.10
C GLY A 241 13.98 4.18 1.21
N ILE A 242 13.55 4.85 0.15
CA ILE A 242 12.41 5.77 0.18
C ILE A 242 11.40 5.41 -0.93
N SER A 243 10.12 5.36 -0.57
CA SER A 243 9.01 5.32 -1.51
C SER A 243 7.86 6.23 -1.07
N SER A 244 7.10 6.73 -2.04
CA SER A 244 5.97 7.63 -1.79
C SER A 244 4.63 6.92 -1.80
N ASP A 245 4.47 5.89 -2.64
CA ASP A 245 3.18 5.32 -3.04
C ASP A 245 2.22 6.36 -3.64
N PHE A 246 2.78 7.35 -4.36
CA PHE A 246 1.99 8.33 -5.12
C PHE A 246 1.07 7.63 -6.13
N ASP A 247 -0.12 8.21 -6.31
CA ASP A 247 -1.21 7.66 -7.13
C ASP A 247 -1.77 6.30 -6.64
N GLY A 248 -1.14 5.67 -5.64
CA GLY A 248 -1.62 4.51 -4.86
C GLY A 248 -2.30 4.89 -3.53
N GLY A 249 -2.35 6.17 -3.20
CA GLY A 249 -2.92 6.71 -1.95
C GLY A 249 -1.88 7.22 -0.95
N GLY A 250 -0.59 7.11 -1.29
CA GLY A 250 0.52 7.66 -0.52
C GLY A 250 0.66 9.19 -0.64
N GLY A 251 1.62 9.70 0.12
CA GLY A 251 1.83 11.12 0.39
C GLY A 251 1.54 11.47 1.85
N VAL A 252 2.35 12.38 2.39
CA VAL A 252 2.24 12.94 3.74
C VAL A 252 2.24 14.47 3.66
N GLU A 253 1.89 15.15 4.75
CA GLU A 253 2.00 16.60 4.82
C GLU A 253 3.46 17.05 4.62
N GLY A 254 3.67 17.90 3.61
CA GLY A 254 5.00 18.31 3.16
C GLY A 254 5.61 17.40 2.09
N TRP A 255 4.99 16.28 1.71
CA TRP A 255 5.37 15.49 0.54
C TRP A 255 4.14 14.83 -0.09
N ARG A 256 3.22 15.66 -0.59
CA ARG A 256 1.94 15.24 -1.18
C ARG A 256 2.06 14.84 -2.65
N THR A 257 3.08 15.34 -3.34
CA THR A 257 3.33 15.07 -4.75
C THR A 257 4.83 15.01 -5.04
N ALA A 258 5.19 14.52 -6.22
CA ALA A 258 6.59 14.48 -6.66
C ALA A 258 7.27 15.87 -6.68
N ALA A 259 6.51 16.96 -6.81
CA ALA A 259 7.06 18.32 -6.77
C ALA A 259 7.61 18.70 -5.38
N GLU A 260 7.14 18.03 -4.32
CA GLU A 260 7.55 18.30 -2.94
C GLU A 260 8.66 17.36 -2.45
N THR A 261 9.19 16.49 -3.32
CA THR A 261 10.23 15.48 -2.98
C THR A 261 11.45 16.06 -2.29
N PHE A 262 11.80 17.31 -2.62
CA PHE A 262 12.90 18.00 -1.96
C PHE A 262 12.71 18.16 -0.45
N ASN A 263 11.47 18.20 0.05
CA ASN A 263 11.20 18.35 1.48
C ASN A 263 11.67 17.15 2.30
N VAL A 264 11.64 15.93 1.74
CA VAL A 264 12.20 14.73 2.40
C VAL A 264 13.71 14.85 2.52
N THR A 265 14.40 15.24 1.44
CA THR A 265 15.85 15.48 1.48
C THR A 265 16.21 16.57 2.49
N ARG A 266 15.42 17.67 2.54
CA ARG A 266 15.62 18.74 3.52
C ARG A 266 15.53 18.23 4.95
N GLU A 267 14.55 17.38 5.25
CA GLU A 267 14.39 16.77 6.58
C GLU A 267 15.57 15.84 6.91
N LEU A 268 16.00 14.98 5.96
CA LEU A 268 17.18 14.12 6.15
C LEU A 268 18.45 14.93 6.43
N VAL A 269 18.68 16.03 5.70
CA VAL A 269 19.80 16.95 5.97
C VAL A 269 19.69 17.57 7.37
N ALA A 270 18.49 18.01 7.76
CA ALA A 270 18.26 18.59 9.09
C ALA A 270 18.56 17.59 10.22
N ARG A 271 18.39 16.29 9.97
CA ARG A 271 18.72 15.20 10.90
C ARG A 271 20.17 14.71 10.82
N GLY A 272 20.99 15.31 9.96
CA GLY A 272 22.43 15.05 9.89
C GLY A 272 22.83 13.90 8.97
N TYR A 273 21.94 13.43 8.08
CA TYR A 273 22.35 12.51 7.03
C TYR A 273 23.31 13.19 6.05
N THR A 274 24.41 12.52 5.74
CA THR A 274 25.37 12.98 4.73
C THR A 274 24.80 12.82 3.32
N GLU A 275 25.36 13.55 2.36
CA GLU A 275 25.02 13.42 0.94
C GLU A 275 25.15 11.96 0.43
N GLU A 276 26.20 11.25 0.86
CA GLU A 276 26.40 9.84 0.52
C GLU A 276 25.26 8.96 1.04
N GLN A 277 24.88 9.12 2.30
CA GLN A 277 23.78 8.34 2.90
C GLN A 277 22.44 8.68 2.25
N ILE A 278 22.19 9.95 1.92
CA ILE A 278 21.00 10.38 1.19
C ILE A 278 20.95 9.74 -0.21
N GLY A 279 22.10 9.67 -0.91
CA GLY A 279 22.21 8.97 -2.19
C GLY A 279 21.88 7.47 -2.09
N LYS A 280 22.30 6.81 -1.01
CA LYS A 280 21.94 5.42 -0.72
C LYS A 280 20.44 5.24 -0.52
N LEU A 281 19.81 6.10 0.28
CA LEU A 281 18.38 6.07 0.59
C LEU A 281 17.52 6.31 -0.66
N TRP A 282 17.89 7.25 -1.54
CA TRP A 282 17.10 7.59 -2.72
C TRP A 282 17.20 6.57 -3.86
N SER A 283 18.33 5.88 -4.00
CA SER A 283 18.49 4.94 -5.12
C SER A 283 19.58 3.90 -4.92
N GLY A 284 20.71 4.26 -4.30
CA GLY A 284 21.91 3.41 -4.27
C GLY A 284 21.65 2.01 -3.73
N ASN A 285 20.85 1.89 -2.67
CA ASN A 285 20.53 0.59 -2.07
C ASN A 285 19.63 -0.29 -2.94
N LEU A 286 18.65 0.30 -3.62
CA LEU A 286 17.80 -0.43 -4.57
C LEU A 286 18.61 -0.89 -5.78
N LEU A 287 19.46 -0.03 -6.33
CA LEU A 287 20.32 -0.37 -7.47
C LEU A 287 21.33 -1.47 -7.12
N ARG A 288 21.87 -1.46 -5.89
CA ARG A 288 22.69 -2.56 -5.36
C ARG A 288 21.94 -3.89 -5.36
N VAL A 289 20.69 -3.90 -4.87
CA VAL A 289 19.86 -5.11 -4.85
C VAL A 289 19.54 -5.59 -6.26
N MET A 290 19.17 -4.67 -7.16
CA MET A 290 18.89 -5.01 -8.56
C MET A 290 20.09 -5.67 -9.25
N ALA A 291 21.29 -5.09 -9.09
CA ALA A 291 22.51 -5.66 -9.66
C ALA A 291 22.84 -7.06 -9.09
N GLU A 292 22.60 -7.27 -7.80
CA GLU A 292 22.84 -8.57 -7.16
C GLU A 292 21.83 -9.63 -7.62
N VAL A 293 20.56 -9.25 -7.84
CA VAL A 293 19.54 -10.12 -8.40
C VAL A 293 19.89 -10.55 -9.83
N GLU A 294 20.36 -9.62 -10.67
CA GLU A 294 20.84 -9.93 -12.02
C GLU A 294 22.07 -10.86 -11.99
N ARG A 295 22.99 -10.63 -11.05
CA ARG A 295 24.19 -11.47 -10.86
C ARG A 295 23.84 -12.91 -10.49
N VAL A 296 22.84 -13.11 -9.63
CA VAL A 296 22.36 -14.45 -9.23
C VAL A 296 21.75 -15.21 -10.41
N ALA A 297 21.13 -14.52 -11.38
CA ALA A 297 20.56 -15.15 -12.57
C ALA A 297 21.64 -15.57 -13.59
N GLY A 298 22.77 -14.85 -13.62
CA GLY A 298 23.89 -15.12 -14.53
C GLY A 298 24.83 -16.25 -14.09
N GLY A 299 24.65 -16.81 -12.89
CA GLY A 299 25.45 -17.92 -12.32
C GLY A 299 24.66 -19.21 -12.18
#